data_AF-A0A172RXR3-F1
#
_entry.id   AF-A0A172RXR3-F1
#
_cell.length_a   1.000
_cell.length_b   1.000
_cell.length_c   1.000
_cell.angle_alpha   90.00
_cell.angle_beta   90.00
_cell.angle_gamma   90.00
#
_symmetry.space_group_name_H-M   'P 1'
#
loop_
_entity.id
_entity.type
_entity.pdbx_description
1 polymer ?
#
loop_
_entity_poly.entity_id
_entity_poly.type
_entity_poly.pdbx_seq_one_letter_code
_entity_poly.pdbx_strand_id
1 'polypeptide(L)'
;MATVINLRKSVETIRLSDDPDAKEYRIVFTDASLRKMGKAFEELKEAIDGYEDDKEKALEAARGFVIATAGQECWDDAVAYVDVNGDGEQACFLQLVPLMLSIGELVMERIGIESAERIRRYTAEAAHGAAFKLV
;
A
#
# COMPACT_ATOMS: atom_id res chain seq x y z
N MET A 1 -28.19 -11.51 14.39
CA MET A 1 -27.35 -10.47 15.00
C MET A 1 -26.34 -10.06 13.96
N ALA A 2 -26.44 -8.86 13.39
CA ALA A 2 -25.49 -8.40 12.38
C ALA A 2 -24.14 -8.20 13.05
N THR A 3 -23.14 -8.98 12.64
CA THR A 3 -21.74 -8.76 13.03
C THR A 3 -21.35 -7.40 12.48
N VAL A 4 -21.40 -6.38 13.33
CA VAL A 4 -20.78 -5.09 13.04
C VAL A 4 -19.31 -5.41 12.79
N ILE A 5 -18.89 -5.35 11.53
CA ILE A 5 -17.48 -5.36 11.18
C ILE A 5 -16.91 -4.10 11.81
N ASN A 6 -16.45 -4.22 13.06
CA ASN A 6 -15.68 -3.19 13.72
C ASN A 6 -14.40 -3.05 12.89
N LEU A 7 -14.39 -2.09 11.96
CA LEU A 7 -13.19 -1.59 11.32
C LEU A 7 -12.31 -0.99 12.42
N ARG A 8 -11.56 -1.84 13.12
CA ARG A 8 -10.41 -1.37 13.88
C ARG A 8 -9.51 -0.69 12.86
N LYS A 9 -9.01 0.50 13.19
CA LYS A 9 -7.76 1.02 12.62
C LYS A 9 -6.73 -0.11 12.78
N SER A 10 -6.53 -0.94 11.75
CA SER A 10 -5.43 -1.89 11.74
C SER A 10 -4.20 -1.03 11.56
N VAL A 11 -3.48 -0.86 12.66
CA VAL A 11 -2.14 -0.31 12.62
C VAL A 11 -1.25 -1.53 12.76
N GLU A 12 -0.59 -1.91 11.67
CA GLU A 12 0.40 -2.99 11.71
C GLU A 12 1.78 -2.38 11.98
N THR A 13 2.59 -3.08 12.74
CA THR A 13 3.98 -2.69 13.02
C THR A 13 4.93 -3.59 12.26
N ILE A 14 5.87 -3.00 11.52
CA ILE A 14 6.95 -3.73 10.88
C ILE A 14 8.28 -3.40 11.57
N ARG A 15 9.18 -4.39 11.60
CA ARG A 15 10.58 -4.23 12.00
C ARG A 15 11.46 -4.68 10.85
N LEU A 16 12.59 -4.03 10.68
CA LEU A 16 13.55 -4.36 9.61
C LEU A 16 14.56 -5.45 10.05
N SER A 17 14.60 -5.81 11.33
CA SER A 17 15.45 -6.89 11.86
C SER A 17 14.76 -7.65 13.01
N ASP A 18 15.31 -8.81 13.35
CA ASP A 18 14.87 -9.67 14.47
C ASP A 18 15.41 -9.20 15.83
N ASP A 19 16.13 -8.08 15.88
CA ASP A 19 16.62 -7.50 17.13
C ASP A 19 15.42 -7.06 18.00
N PRO A 20 15.34 -7.46 19.28
CA PRO A 20 14.27 -7.01 20.18
C PRO A 20 14.20 -5.49 20.36
N ASP A 21 15.31 -4.78 20.13
CA ASP A 21 15.40 -3.32 20.18
C ASP A 21 15.29 -2.66 18.78
N ALA A 22 14.96 -3.44 17.74
CA ALA A 22 14.75 -2.93 16.40
C ALA A 22 13.63 -1.89 16.37
N LYS A 23 13.87 -0.82 15.62
CA LYS A 23 12.89 0.25 15.42
C LYS A 23 11.62 -0.29 14.76
N GLU A 24 10.48 0.13 15.29
CA GLU A 24 9.16 -0.23 14.79
C GLU A 24 8.59 0.88 13.90
N TYR A 25 8.13 0.51 12.70
CA TYR A 25 7.40 1.41 11.81
C TYR A 25 5.92 1.04 11.79
N ARG A 26 5.07 2.06 11.79
CA ARG A 26 3.62 1.89 11.86
C ARG A 26 2.99 2.08 10.50
N ILE A 27 2.35 1.04 9.99
CA ILE A 27 1.55 1.08 8.78
C ILE A 27 0.11 1.31 9.18
N VAL A 28 -0.45 2.45 8.77
CA VAL A 28 -1.83 2.82 9.07
C VAL A 28 -2.72 2.44 7.90
N PHE A 29 -3.70 1.56 8.11
CA PHE A 29 -4.66 1.12 7.08
C PHE A 29 -6.01 1.85 7.22
N THR A 30 -6.06 3.10 6.77
CA THR A 30 -7.28 3.88 6.58
C THR A 30 -7.66 3.90 5.10
N ASP A 31 -8.92 4.18 4.75
CA ASP A 31 -9.35 4.32 3.35
C ASP A 31 -8.47 5.31 2.56
N ALA A 32 -8.05 6.40 3.21
CA ALA A 32 -7.18 7.40 2.60
C ALA A 32 -5.77 6.86 2.33
N SER A 33 -5.19 6.12 3.28
CA SER A 33 -3.87 5.51 3.09
C SER A 33 -3.90 4.34 2.13
N LEU A 34 -4.96 3.52 2.12
CA LEU A 34 -5.15 2.46 1.12
C LEU A 34 -5.19 3.03 -0.29
N ARG A 35 -5.94 4.11 -0.54
CA ARG A 35 -5.96 4.78 -1.86
C ARG A 35 -4.58 5.35 -2.23
N LYS A 36 -3.87 5.93 -1.27
CA LYS A 36 -2.51 6.45 -1.49
C LYS A 36 -1.54 5.32 -1.85
N MET A 37 -1.58 4.21 -1.12
CA MET A 37 -0.79 3.01 -1.39
C MET A 37 -1.15 2.39 -2.75
N GLY A 38 -2.44 2.31 -3.09
CA GLY A 38 -2.90 1.79 -4.38
C GLY A 38 -2.40 2.62 -5.56
N LYS A 39 -2.48 3.95 -5.47
CA LYS A 39 -1.92 4.84 -6.49
C LYS A 39 -0.39 4.67 -6.62
N ALA A 40 0.32 4.65 -5.50
CA ALA A 40 1.77 4.46 -5.51
C ALA A 40 2.17 3.08 -6.07
N PHE A 41 1.32 2.06 -5.88
CA PHE A 41 1.53 0.74 -6.45
C PHE A 41 1.31 0.71 -7.97
N GLU A 42 0.31 1.41 -8.49
CA GLU A 42 0.11 1.55 -9.93
C GLU A 42 1.32 2.23 -10.59
N GLU A 43 1.83 3.30 -9.98
CA GLU A 43 3.04 4.00 -10.41
C GLU A 43 4.29 3.08 -10.36
N LEU A 44 4.43 2.30 -9.28
CA LEU A 44 5.49 1.30 -9.15
C LEU A 44 5.43 0.25 -10.25
N LYS A 45 4.24 -0.29 -10.53
CA LYS A 45 4.06 -1.34 -11.54
C LYS A 45 4.41 -0.83 -12.93
N GLU A 46 3.93 0.35 -13.31
CA GLU A 46 4.28 0.98 -14.58
C GLU A 46 5.80 1.20 -14.70
N ALA A 47 6.44 1.66 -13.62
CA ALA A 47 7.88 1.93 -13.62
C ALA A 47 8.73 0.65 -13.67
N ILE A 48 8.28 -0.45 -13.03
CA ILE A 48 8.95 -1.76 -13.13
C ILE A 48 8.82 -2.33 -14.54
N ASP A 49 7.65 -2.22 -15.17
CA ASP A 49 7.44 -2.70 -16.53
C ASP A 49 8.34 -1.97 -17.55
N GLY A 50 8.67 -0.70 -17.28
CA GLY A 50 9.62 0.12 -18.05
C GLY A 50 11.06 0.17 -17.50
N TYR A 51 11.43 -0.74 -16.59
CA TYR A 51 12.71 -0.66 -15.87
C TYR A 51 13.95 -0.68 -16.77
N GLU A 52 13.90 -1.39 -17.91
CA GLU A 52 15.02 -1.44 -18.85
C GLU A 52 15.26 -0.09 -19.55
N ASP A 53 14.20 0.72 -19.70
CA ASP A 53 14.24 2.02 -20.37
C ASP A 53 14.63 3.15 -19.42
N ASP A 54 14.15 3.10 -18.16
CA ASP A 54 14.40 4.15 -17.16
C ASP A 54 14.49 3.57 -15.73
N LYS A 55 15.73 3.24 -15.35
CA LYS A 55 16.04 2.71 -14.02
C LYS A 55 15.81 3.72 -12.90
N GLU A 56 16.02 5.01 -13.18
CA GLU A 56 15.86 6.07 -12.18
C GLU A 56 14.39 6.23 -11.81
N LYS A 57 13.49 6.25 -12.82
CA LYS A 57 12.03 6.27 -12.60
C LYS A 57 11.55 5.09 -11.76
N ALA A 58 12.09 3.89 -11.98
CA ALA A 58 11.73 2.72 -11.19
C ALA A 58 12.18 2.81 -9.72
N LEU A 59 13.38 3.35 -9.47
CA LEU A 59 13.89 3.60 -8.12
C LEU A 59 13.04 4.65 -7.40
N GLU A 60 12.70 5.74 -8.08
CA GLU A 60 11.83 6.79 -7.53
C GLU A 60 10.44 6.25 -7.19
N ALA A 61 9.85 5.42 -8.05
CA ALA A 61 8.55 4.82 -7.81
C ALA A 61 8.57 3.83 -6.63
N ALA A 62 9.62 3.03 -6.49
CA ALA A 62 9.81 2.14 -5.34
C ALA A 62 9.96 2.91 -4.03
N ARG A 63 10.79 3.96 -4.03
CA ARG A 63 10.90 4.88 -2.90
C ARG A 63 9.53 5.48 -2.55
N GLY A 64 8.80 5.97 -3.56
CA GLY A 64 7.46 6.54 -3.40
C GLY A 64 6.49 5.55 -2.75
N PHE A 65 6.52 4.28 -3.15
CA PHE A 65 5.69 3.24 -2.58
C PHE A 65 6.02 2.95 -1.11
N VAL A 66 7.30 2.82 -0.75
CA VAL A 66 7.72 2.63 0.65
C VAL A 66 7.32 3.83 1.51
N ILE A 67 7.54 5.05 1.03
CA ILE A 67 7.13 6.28 1.73
C ILE A 67 5.61 6.34 1.93
N ALA A 68 4.84 5.96 0.91
CA ALA A 68 3.38 5.92 1.01
C ALA A 68 2.89 4.88 2.03
N THR A 69 3.65 3.81 2.22
CA THR A 69 3.28 2.67 3.06
C THR A 69 3.75 2.82 4.50
N ALA A 70 5.04 3.13 4.70
CA ALA A 70 5.73 3.11 5.99
C ALA A 70 6.44 4.44 6.34
N GLY A 71 6.46 5.41 5.42
CA GLY A 71 7.05 6.73 5.63
C GLY A 71 8.50 6.87 5.19
N GLN A 72 8.99 8.12 5.14
CA GLN A 72 10.35 8.45 4.67
C GLN A 72 11.44 7.81 5.53
N GLU A 73 11.25 7.83 6.85
CA GLU A 73 12.23 7.29 7.79
C GLU A 73 12.46 5.78 7.58
N CYS A 74 11.42 5.03 7.22
CA CYS A 74 11.55 3.60 6.89
C CYS A 74 12.40 3.37 5.64
N TRP A 75 12.27 4.23 4.63
CA TRP A 75 13.08 4.15 3.42
C TRP A 75 14.55 4.46 3.72
N ASP A 76 14.81 5.55 4.44
CA ASP A 76 16.17 5.99 4.76
C ASP A 76 16.92 4.92 5.56
N ASP A 77 16.25 4.34 6.56
CA ASP A 77 16.83 3.27 7.39
C ASP A 77 17.04 1.97 6.58
N ALA A 78 16.12 1.62 5.67
CA ALA A 78 16.26 0.45 4.81
C ALA A 78 17.41 0.58 3.81
N VAL A 79 17.61 1.77 3.22
CA VAL A 79 18.75 2.08 2.35
C VAL A 79 20.05 1.99 3.13
N ALA A 80 20.13 2.63 4.30
CA ALA A 80 21.33 2.61 5.14
C ALA A 80 21.70 1.17 5.60
N TYR A 81 20.71 0.31 5.81
CA TYR A 81 20.95 -1.08 6.21
C TYR A 81 21.59 -1.92 5.11
N VAL A 82 21.23 -1.69 3.85
CA VAL A 82 21.76 -2.45 2.70
C VAL A 82 22.92 -1.76 1.98
N ASP A 83 23.24 -0.52 2.37
CA ASP A 83 24.29 0.26 1.75
C ASP A 83 25.68 -0.20 2.17
N VAL A 84 26.27 -1.08 1.37
CA VAL A 84 27.62 -1.61 1.58
C VAL A 84 28.68 -0.81 0.82
N ASN A 85 28.32 -0.05 -0.23
CA ASN A 85 29.29 0.62 -1.15
C ASN A 85 28.80 1.90 -1.86
N GLY A 86 27.70 2.53 -1.44
CA GLY A 86 27.10 3.70 -2.09
C GLY A 86 25.99 3.37 -3.11
N ASP A 87 25.68 2.09 -3.30
CA ASP A 87 24.60 1.60 -4.17
C ASP A 87 23.35 1.18 -3.37
N GLY A 88 23.20 1.70 -2.14
CA GLY A 88 22.15 1.32 -1.21
C GLY A 88 20.73 1.38 -1.80
N GLU A 89 20.40 2.43 -2.57
CA GLU A 89 19.05 2.56 -3.16
C GLU A 89 18.74 1.47 -4.18
N GLN A 90 19.72 1.13 -5.03
CA GLN A 90 19.54 0.08 -6.04
C GLN A 90 19.50 -1.31 -5.41
N ALA A 91 20.34 -1.57 -4.41
CA ALA A 91 20.30 -2.80 -3.64
C ALA A 91 18.98 -2.96 -2.88
N CYS A 92 18.49 -1.88 -2.28
CA CYS A 92 17.21 -1.83 -1.56
C CYS A 92 16.05 -2.13 -2.51
N PHE A 93 16.03 -1.50 -3.68
CA PHE A 93 15.04 -1.76 -4.73
C PHE A 93 14.99 -3.25 -5.11
N LEU A 94 16.11 -3.83 -5.55
CA LEU A 94 16.15 -5.21 -6.03
C LEU A 94 15.67 -6.22 -4.97
N GLN A 95 15.97 -5.96 -3.70
CA GLN A 95 15.58 -6.83 -2.59
C GLN A 95 14.12 -6.63 -2.18
N LEU A 96 13.62 -5.39 -2.20
CA LEU A 96 12.27 -5.08 -1.74
C LEU A 96 11.20 -5.24 -2.81
N VAL A 97 11.53 -5.22 -4.10
CA VAL A 97 10.54 -5.29 -5.21
C VAL A 97 9.55 -6.44 -5.05
N PRO A 98 9.96 -7.69 -4.79
CA PRO A 98 9.02 -8.80 -4.61
C PRO A 98 8.03 -8.57 -3.45
N LEU A 99 8.51 -7.99 -2.35
CA LEU A 99 7.69 -7.65 -1.19
C LEU A 99 6.73 -6.50 -1.51
N MET A 100 7.22 -5.46 -2.18
CA MET A 100 6.41 -4.30 -2.59
C MET A 100 5.28 -4.73 -3.54
N LEU A 101 5.57 -5.60 -4.51
CA LEU A 101 4.56 -6.14 -5.41
C LEU A 101 3.49 -6.94 -4.65
N SER A 102 3.91 -7.79 -3.73
CA SER A 102 2.98 -8.59 -2.91
C SER A 102 2.08 -7.72 -2.03
N ILE A 103 2.63 -6.70 -1.37
CA ILE A 103 1.84 -5.75 -0.55
C ILE A 103 0.88 -4.96 -1.45
N GLY A 104 1.34 -4.50 -2.61
CA GLY A 104 0.53 -3.75 -3.55
C GLY A 104 -0.66 -4.54 -4.09
N GLU A 105 -0.47 -5.81 -4.42
CA GLU A 105 -1.57 -6.71 -4.85
C GLU A 105 -2.63 -6.88 -3.76
N LEU A 106 -2.21 -7.09 -2.51
CA LEU A 106 -3.12 -7.17 -1.36
C LEU A 106 -3.91 -5.87 -1.14
N VAL A 107 -3.24 -4.72 -1.28
CA VAL A 107 -3.88 -3.40 -1.19
C VAL A 107 -4.93 -3.23 -2.29
N MET A 108 -4.61 -3.59 -3.54
CA MET A 108 -5.54 -3.47 -4.66
C MET A 108 -6.74 -4.42 -4.53
N GLU A 109 -6.53 -5.66 -4.09
CA GLU A 109 -7.62 -6.58 -3.79
C GLU A 109 -8.55 -6.00 -2.72
N ARG A 110 -7.98 -5.42 -1.66
CA ARG A 110 -8.76 -4.79 -0.59
C ARG A 110 -9.59 -3.61 -1.10
N ILE A 111 -9.01 -2.73 -1.91
CA ILE A 111 -9.73 -1.61 -2.53
C ILE A 111 -10.88 -2.11 -3.43
N GLY A 112 -10.66 -3.21 -4.15
CA GLY A 112 -11.67 -3.85 -5.00
C GLY A 112 -12.88 -4.34 -4.19
N ILE A 113 -12.63 -5.04 -3.08
CA ILE A 113 -13.67 -5.51 -2.16
C ILE A 113 -14.48 -4.34 -1.60
N GLU A 114 -13.81 -3.31 -1.07
CA GLU A 114 -14.47 -2.13 -0.49
C GLU A 114 -15.29 -1.36 -1.53
N SER A 115 -14.79 -1.28 -2.77
CA SER A 115 -15.52 -0.65 -3.87
C SER A 115 -16.76 -1.44 -4.27
N ALA A 116 -16.68 -2.77 -4.31
CA ALA A 116 -17.82 -3.64 -4.58
C ALA A 116 -18.89 -3.55 -3.48
N GLU A 117 -18.50 -3.52 -2.20
CA GLU A 117 -19.42 -3.32 -1.09
C GLU A 117 -20.12 -1.96 -1.15
N ARG A 118 -19.37 -0.91 -1.46
CA ARG A 118 -19.90 0.45 -1.58
C ARG A 118 -20.88 0.57 -2.75
N ILE A 119 -20.59 -0.04 -3.91
CA ILE A 119 -21.52 -0.15 -5.04
C ILE A 119 -22.81 -0.88 -4.62
N ARG A 120 -22.71 -2.01 -3.89
CA ARG A 120 -23.88 -2.75 -3.38
C ARG A 120 -24.75 -1.91 -2.45
N ARG A 121 -24.15 -1.08 -1.59
CA ARG A 121 -24.91 -0.17 -0.71
C ARG A 121 -25.66 0.89 -1.53
N TYR A 122 -24.99 1.54 -2.48
CA TYR A 122 -25.62 2.56 -3.31
C TYR A 122 -26.72 2.00 -4.22
N THR A 123 -26.57 0.79 -4.78
CA THR A 123 -27.63 0.16 -5.57
C THR A 123 -28.82 -0.27 -4.70
N ALA A 124 -28.58 -0.77 -3.48
CA ALA A 124 -29.65 -1.09 -2.53
C ALA A 124 -30.41 0.16 -2.06
N GLU A 125 -29.69 1.24 -1.73
CA GLU A 125 -30.28 2.52 -1.34
C GLU A 125 -31.04 3.18 -2.50
N ALA A 126 -30.52 3.12 -3.72
CA ALA A 126 -31.22 3.60 -4.91
C ALA A 126 -32.50 2.77 -5.19
N ALA A 127 -32.47 1.46 -4.99
CA ALA A 127 -33.64 0.60 -5.12
C ALA A 127 -34.71 0.90 -4.05
N HIS A 128 -34.30 1.19 -2.81
CA HIS A 128 -35.22 1.60 -1.74
C HIS A 128 -35.79 3.01 -1.97
N GLY A 129 -34.99 3.95 -2.48
CA GLY A 129 -35.45 5.29 -2.85
C GLY A 129 -36.41 5.30 -4.05
N ALA A 130 -36.24 4.38 -5.01
CA ALA A 130 -37.16 4.20 -6.13
C ALA A 130 -38.49 3.57 -5.70
N ALA A 131 -38.47 2.64 -4.74
CA ALA A 131 -39.67 2.01 -4.20
C ALA A 131 -40.58 3.00 -3.42
N PHE A 132 -40.02 4.06 -2.84
CA PHE A 132 -40.78 5.08 -2.09
C PHE A 132 -41.42 6.16 -2.99
N LYS A 133 -41.07 6.22 -4.28
CA LYS A 133 -41.63 7.19 -5.24
C LYS A 133 -42.80 6.66 -6.08
N LEU A 134 -43.21 5.40 -5.87
CA LEU A 134 -44.28 4.73 -6.60
C LEU A 134 -45.58 4.57 -5.78
N VAL A 135 -45.78 5.37 -4.73
CA VAL A 135 -47.02 5.41 -3.94
C VAL A 135 -47.64 6.81 -4.03
#